data_AF-A0A7S2NEQ2-F1
#
_entry.id   AF-A0A7S2NEQ2-F1
#
_cell.length_a   1.000
_cell.length_b   1.000
_cell.length_c   1.000
_cell.angle_alpha   90.00
_cell.angle_beta   90.00
_cell.angle_gamma   90.00
#
_symmetry.space_group_name_H-M   'P 1'
#
loop_
_entity.id
_entity.type
_entity.pdbx_description
1 polymer ?
#
loop_
_entity_poly.entity_id
_entity_poly.type
_entity_poly.pdbx_seq_one_letter_code
_entity_poly.pdbx_strand_id
1 'polypeptide(L)'
;AFAESGIAEPPPMEEAAVFVTDLDPISGDVDVAAIPEAMGVYAVYDEDEKLQYIGLSRQIRKSVDGHVNAMGPGDAGRMISKVKCLEMPDGSKEALKGTWERWIKDHMDAGGEIPPGNLPEGSPGADGRWRSRAAGSLKPPLKLAGAAGIYTNAEALQAVQGAVEKHPILLFMKGTPAMPQCGFSARTVGILREIGIAFDSVDVMDPESNPGVRDAVKEFSKWPTIPQLFVKGQLLGGADIVAEMHGKGELQEALRQAASGEGGDAADAGAADGEYERGTVALVDDPRRPTATALSRALSDRFDLYGLRIVDDSAAHEGDAGALEMGLTSESHFTLEIVAPDFKGLTPVQRQQKVFASLEDIMPRIHALSLVTKTPAEVAA
;
A
#
# COMPACT_ATOMS: atom_id res chain seq x y z
N ALA A 1 16.05 0.32 48.61
CA ALA A 1 14.65 0.64 48.27
C ALA A 1 13.86 -0.57 47.75
N PHE A 2 14.47 -1.59 47.13
CA PHE A 2 13.74 -2.78 46.66
C PHE A 2 13.47 -3.86 47.72
N ALA A 3 14.16 -3.83 48.87
CA ALA A 3 14.01 -4.86 49.90
C ALA A 3 12.73 -4.75 50.76
N GLU A 4 11.92 -3.68 50.62
CA GLU A 4 10.76 -3.43 51.49
C GLU A 4 9.39 -3.73 50.85
N SER A 5 9.33 -4.10 49.56
CA SER A 5 8.06 -4.30 48.84
C SER A 5 7.69 -5.77 48.59
N GLY A 6 8.55 -6.74 48.91
CA GLY A 6 8.30 -8.16 48.61
C GLY A 6 8.24 -8.50 47.10
N ILE A 7 8.60 -7.55 46.24
CA ILE A 7 8.69 -7.73 44.79
C ILE A 7 10.08 -8.26 44.47
N ALA A 8 10.16 -9.41 43.80
CA ALA A 8 11.42 -9.97 43.33
C ALA A 8 12.16 -8.93 42.46
N GLU A 9 13.48 -8.85 42.62
CA GLU A 9 14.31 -7.93 41.82
C GLU A 9 14.12 -8.24 40.31
N PRO A 10 13.84 -7.23 39.45
CA PRO A 10 13.64 -7.49 38.03
C PRO A 10 14.91 -8.07 37.41
N PRO A 11 14.87 -9.10 36.56
CA PRO A 11 16.08 -9.75 36.03
C PRO A 11 16.95 -8.85 35.11
N PRO A 12 18.29 -9.02 35.12
CA PRO A 12 19.22 -8.30 34.26
C PRO A 12 19.13 -8.71 32.79
N MET A 13 19.70 -7.89 31.89
CA MET A 13 19.69 -8.14 30.44
C MET A 13 20.62 -9.31 30.05
N GLU A 14 21.61 -9.64 30.88
CA GLU A 14 22.54 -10.76 30.68
C GLU A 14 21.85 -12.13 30.79
N GLU A 15 20.72 -12.22 31.49
CA GLU A 15 19.93 -13.45 31.62
C GLU A 15 19.01 -13.69 30.42
N ALA A 16 18.87 -12.73 29.51
CA ALA A 16 18.04 -12.85 28.32
C ALA A 16 18.65 -13.77 27.26
N ALA A 17 17.82 -14.60 26.63
CA ALA A 17 18.23 -15.44 25.51
C ALA A 17 18.57 -14.58 24.28
N VAL A 18 19.61 -14.96 23.54
CA VAL A 18 20.12 -14.23 22.37
C VAL A 18 19.65 -14.92 21.08
N PHE A 19 19.12 -14.12 20.16
CA PHE A 19 18.69 -14.55 18.84
C PHE A 19 19.41 -13.69 17.79
N VAL A 20 20.06 -14.33 16.83
CA VAL A 20 20.66 -13.66 15.66
C VAL A 20 19.63 -13.73 14.53
N THR A 21 19.44 -12.61 13.84
CA THR A 21 18.50 -12.51 12.73
C THR A 21 19.28 -12.55 11.42
N ASP A 22 18.97 -13.52 10.58
CA ASP A 22 19.57 -13.68 9.26
C ASP A 22 18.73 -12.99 8.18
N LEU A 23 19.31 -12.74 7.02
CA LEU A 23 18.57 -12.32 5.84
C LEU A 23 18.11 -13.54 5.05
N ASP A 24 16.84 -13.57 4.66
CA ASP A 24 16.33 -14.54 3.71
C ASP A 24 17.06 -14.36 2.37
N PRO A 25 17.74 -15.40 1.84
CA PRO A 25 18.58 -15.27 0.65
C PRO A 25 17.77 -15.06 -0.64
N ILE A 26 16.45 -15.25 -0.61
CA ILE A 26 15.56 -15.11 -1.76
C ILE A 26 14.82 -13.77 -1.70
N SER A 27 14.19 -13.45 -0.55
CA SER A 27 13.40 -12.22 -0.42
C SER A 27 14.23 -11.02 0.05
N GLY A 28 15.38 -11.26 0.69
CA GLY A 28 16.19 -10.21 1.32
C GLY A 28 15.56 -9.64 2.59
N ASP A 29 14.52 -10.30 3.14
CA ASP A 29 13.85 -9.89 4.37
C ASP A 29 14.59 -10.42 5.60
N VAL A 30 14.42 -9.75 6.74
CA VAL A 30 14.98 -10.21 8.02
C VAL A 30 14.13 -11.38 8.55
N ASP A 31 14.74 -12.55 8.71
CA ASP A 31 14.09 -13.70 9.32
C ASP A 31 14.06 -13.57 10.84
N VAL A 32 12.85 -13.45 11.38
CA VAL A 32 12.58 -13.35 12.83
C VAL A 32 11.91 -14.61 13.38
N ALA A 33 11.83 -15.69 12.62
CA ALA A 33 11.12 -16.91 12.99
C ALA A 33 11.68 -17.58 14.25
N ALA A 34 12.97 -17.44 14.52
CA ALA A 34 13.64 -17.98 15.71
C ALA A 34 13.30 -17.23 17.01
N ILE A 35 12.81 -15.99 16.92
CA ILE A 35 12.46 -15.17 18.09
C ILE A 35 11.20 -15.73 18.78
N PRO A 36 11.15 -15.81 20.12
CA PRO A 36 10.00 -16.38 20.82
C PRO A 36 8.74 -15.54 20.65
N GLU A 37 7.62 -16.21 20.41
CA GLU A 37 6.29 -15.61 20.46
C GLU A 37 5.74 -15.64 21.89
N ALA A 38 6.39 -14.90 22.79
CA ALA A 38 6.04 -14.83 24.20
C ALA A 38 5.84 -13.38 24.67
N MET A 39 5.21 -13.21 25.83
CA MET A 39 5.20 -11.94 26.56
C MET A 39 6.58 -11.74 27.23
N GLY A 40 7.09 -10.52 27.26
CA GLY A 40 8.37 -10.23 27.91
C GLY A 40 9.00 -8.90 27.51
N VAL A 41 10.30 -8.78 27.80
CA VAL A 41 11.14 -7.61 27.49
C VAL A 41 12.20 -8.03 26.47
N TYR A 42 12.50 -7.15 25.52
CA TYR A 42 13.48 -7.43 24.47
C TYR A 42 14.35 -6.21 24.16
N ALA A 43 15.58 -6.47 23.70
CA ALA A 43 16.56 -5.48 23.32
C ALA A 43 17.10 -5.81 21.92
N VAL A 44 17.18 -4.82 21.05
CA VAL A 44 17.57 -4.97 19.64
C VAL A 44 18.89 -4.25 19.39
N TYR A 45 19.79 -4.95 18.70
CA TYR A 45 21.12 -4.48 18.33
C TYR A 45 21.30 -4.48 16.82
N ASP A 46 22.04 -3.49 16.32
CA ASP A 46 22.47 -3.42 14.94
C ASP A 46 23.69 -4.33 14.65
N GLU A 47 24.15 -4.33 13.39
CA GLU A 47 25.32 -5.06 12.91
C GLU A 47 26.64 -4.67 13.59
N ASP A 48 26.72 -3.46 14.16
CA ASP A 48 27.86 -2.93 14.93
C ASP A 48 27.78 -3.32 16.42
N GLU A 49 26.83 -4.17 16.81
CA GLU A 49 26.50 -4.52 18.19
C GLU A 49 26.07 -3.33 19.07
N LYS A 50 25.60 -2.23 18.49
CA LYS A 50 25.07 -1.09 19.24
C LYS A 50 23.59 -1.30 19.56
N LEU A 51 23.22 -0.95 20.78
CA LEU A 51 21.84 -1.07 21.26
C LEU A 51 20.96 0.01 20.62
N GLN A 52 19.97 -0.41 19.84
CA GLN A 52 19.09 0.49 19.10
C GLN A 52 17.76 0.73 19.79
N TYR A 53 17.23 -0.29 20.48
CA TYR A 53 15.92 -0.22 21.12
C TYR A 53 15.75 -1.24 22.25
N ILE A 54 15.06 -0.85 23.32
CA ILE A 54 14.51 -1.76 24.34
C ILE A 54 13.00 -1.60 24.39
N GLY A 55 12.28 -2.71 24.23
CA GLY A 55 10.83 -2.77 24.26
C GLY A 55 10.29 -3.80 25.26
N LEU A 56 9.02 -3.64 25.62
CA LEU A 56 8.23 -4.66 26.32
C LEU A 56 7.02 -5.01 25.46
N SER A 57 6.63 -6.29 25.42
CA SER A 57 5.55 -6.76 24.56
C SER A 57 4.79 -7.93 25.14
N ARG A 58 3.55 -8.11 24.69
CA ARG A 58 2.77 -9.34 24.90
C ARG A 58 3.16 -10.45 23.91
N GLN A 59 3.80 -10.09 22.80
CA GLN A 59 4.23 -10.98 21.73
C GLN A 59 5.53 -10.41 21.12
N ILE A 60 6.67 -10.81 21.69
CA ILE A 60 8.00 -10.27 21.33
C ILE A 60 8.25 -10.41 19.83
N ARG A 61 8.17 -11.62 19.28
CA ARG A 61 8.35 -11.87 17.83
C ARG A 61 7.53 -10.93 16.95
N LYS A 62 6.23 -10.79 17.23
CA LYS A 62 5.34 -9.89 16.47
C LYS A 62 5.76 -8.41 16.55
N SER A 63 6.39 -8.00 17.65
CA SER A 63 6.86 -6.62 17.81
C SER A 63 8.14 -6.38 17.05
N VAL A 64 9.06 -7.34 17.05
CA VAL A 64 10.30 -7.28 16.24
C VAL A 64 9.97 -7.30 14.75
N ASP A 65 9.05 -8.18 14.32
CA ASP A 65 8.52 -8.20 12.95
C ASP A 65 7.92 -6.84 12.56
N GLY A 66 7.21 -6.18 13.48
CA GLY A 66 6.71 -4.82 13.28
C GLY A 66 7.82 -3.79 13.01
N HIS A 67 8.96 -3.91 13.70
CA HIS A 67 10.13 -3.03 13.49
C HIS A 67 10.79 -3.30 12.14
N VAL A 68 10.95 -4.58 11.74
CA VAL A 68 11.47 -4.97 10.42
C VAL A 68 10.63 -4.32 9.32
N ASN A 69 9.30 -4.46 9.42
CA ASN A 69 8.36 -3.87 8.46
C ASN A 69 8.42 -2.35 8.42
N ALA A 70 8.63 -1.68 9.57
CA ALA A 70 8.72 -0.22 9.65
C ALA A 70 10.03 0.34 9.05
N MET A 71 11.10 -0.45 9.01
CA MET A 71 12.40 -0.05 8.46
C MET A 71 12.57 -0.43 6.99
N GLY A 72 11.88 -1.48 6.53
CA GLY A 72 12.04 -2.04 5.19
C GLY A 72 13.28 -2.94 5.06
N PRO A 73 13.34 -3.79 4.01
CA PRO A 73 14.30 -4.90 3.94
C PRO A 73 15.79 -4.48 3.99
N GLY A 74 16.15 -3.35 3.36
CA GLY A 74 17.54 -2.88 3.34
C GLY A 74 18.06 -2.30 4.66
N ASP A 75 17.21 -1.58 5.39
CA ASP A 75 17.60 -0.98 6.68
C ASP A 75 17.41 -1.95 7.84
N ALA A 76 16.37 -2.80 7.79
CA ALA A 76 16.07 -3.77 8.83
C ALA A 76 17.24 -4.75 9.06
N GLY A 77 17.87 -5.26 7.99
CA GLY A 77 19.00 -6.19 8.12
C GLY A 77 20.20 -5.63 8.86
N ARG A 78 20.43 -4.31 8.74
CA ARG A 78 21.52 -3.62 9.44
C ARG A 78 21.14 -3.26 10.87
N MET A 79 19.90 -2.82 11.08
CA MET A 79 19.42 -2.30 12.36
C MET A 79 18.93 -3.38 13.33
N ILE A 80 18.56 -4.55 12.83
CA ILE A 80 18.01 -5.68 13.57
C ILE A 80 18.86 -6.90 13.20
N SER A 81 20.06 -6.97 13.78
CA SER A 81 21.00 -8.08 13.57
C SER A 81 20.99 -9.08 14.74
N LYS A 82 20.70 -8.58 15.95
CA LYS A 82 20.67 -9.39 17.17
C LYS A 82 19.59 -8.91 18.11
N VAL A 83 18.81 -9.84 18.65
CA VAL A 83 17.74 -9.56 19.60
C VAL A 83 17.93 -10.37 20.87
N LYS A 84 17.98 -9.71 22.02
CA LYS A 84 17.89 -10.36 23.33
C LYS A 84 16.43 -10.39 23.77
N CYS A 85 15.94 -11.55 24.19
CA CYS A 85 14.57 -11.73 24.67
C CYS A 85 14.56 -12.36 26.06
N LEU A 86 13.85 -11.72 26.99
CA LEU A 86 13.52 -12.29 28.27
C LEU A 86 12.02 -12.56 28.30
N GLU A 87 11.67 -13.84 28.29
CA GLU A 87 10.29 -14.30 28.36
C GLU A 87 9.75 -14.18 29.79
N MET A 88 8.55 -13.62 29.90
CA MET A 88 7.80 -13.41 31.14
C MET A 88 6.33 -13.76 30.90
N PRO A 89 5.99 -15.04 30.62
CA PRO A 89 4.64 -15.46 30.20
C PRO A 89 3.56 -15.14 31.24
N ASP A 90 3.92 -15.15 32.53
CA ASP A 90 3.04 -14.82 33.67
C ASP A 90 3.39 -13.47 34.32
N GLY A 91 4.17 -12.64 33.63
CA GLY A 91 4.65 -11.36 34.15
C GLY A 91 3.54 -10.33 34.32
N SER A 92 3.45 -9.71 35.51
CA SER A 92 2.56 -8.57 35.70
C SER A 92 3.05 -7.35 34.90
N LYS A 93 2.18 -6.35 34.71
CA LYS A 93 2.55 -5.09 34.06
C LYS A 93 3.69 -4.39 34.80
N GLU A 94 3.67 -4.44 36.13
CA GLU A 94 4.68 -3.87 37.01
C GLU A 94 6.01 -4.61 36.86
N ALA A 95 5.97 -5.95 36.74
CA ALA A 95 7.17 -6.76 36.51
C ALA A 95 7.82 -6.44 35.16
N LEU A 96 7.03 -6.42 34.08
CA LEU A 96 7.52 -6.05 32.73
C LEU A 96 8.12 -4.64 32.71
N LYS A 97 7.42 -3.67 33.31
CA LYS A 97 7.89 -2.28 33.38
C LYS A 97 9.16 -2.17 34.20
N GLY A 98 9.22 -2.84 35.35
CA GLY A 98 10.40 -2.85 36.22
C GLY A 98 11.63 -3.45 35.52
N THR A 99 11.45 -4.54 34.78
CA THR A 99 12.53 -5.13 33.97
C THR A 99 12.99 -4.20 32.86
N TRP A 100 12.05 -3.58 32.13
CA TRP A 100 12.38 -2.60 31.09
C TRP A 100 13.13 -1.38 31.64
N GLU A 101 12.66 -0.81 32.76
CA GLU A 101 13.33 0.32 33.43
C GLU A 101 14.73 -0.05 33.90
N ARG A 102 14.88 -1.27 34.45
CA ARG A 102 16.18 -1.81 34.84
C ARG A 102 17.12 -1.91 33.64
N TRP A 103 16.69 -2.48 32.51
CA TRP A 103 17.55 -2.67 31.34
C TRP A 103 18.05 -1.35 30.76
N ILE A 104 17.20 -0.32 30.71
CA ILE A 104 17.59 1.03 30.29
C ILE A 104 18.62 1.59 31.28
N LYS A 105 18.35 1.48 32.58
CA LYS A 105 19.24 1.98 33.63
C LYS A 105 20.60 1.29 33.62
N ASP A 106 20.63 -0.04 33.55
CA ASP A 106 21.87 -0.83 33.57
C ASP A 106 22.73 -0.50 32.34
N HIS A 107 22.11 -0.29 31.17
CA HIS A 107 22.81 0.16 29.96
C HIS A 107 23.44 1.56 30.14
N MET A 108 22.69 2.50 30.73
CA MET A 108 23.18 3.86 31.00
C MET A 108 24.28 3.86 32.06
N ASP A 109 24.15 3.06 33.12
CA ASP A 109 25.15 2.91 34.19
C ASP A 109 26.46 2.30 33.65
N ALA A 110 26.39 1.47 32.60
CA ALA A 110 27.55 0.94 31.88
C ALA A 110 28.21 1.96 30.93
N GLY A 111 27.72 3.20 30.88
CA GLY A 111 28.22 4.27 30.02
C GLY A 111 27.58 4.34 28.64
N GLY A 112 26.49 3.61 28.41
CA GLY A 112 25.69 3.70 27.19
C GLY A 112 24.81 4.96 27.15
N GLU A 113 24.47 5.40 25.94
CA GLU A 113 23.47 6.45 25.73
C GLU A 113 22.05 5.84 25.72
N ILE A 114 21.02 6.69 25.84
CA ILE A 114 19.64 6.19 25.65
C ILE A 114 19.51 5.71 24.20
N PRO A 115 19.02 4.48 23.97
CA PRO A 115 18.94 3.94 22.61
C PRO A 115 18.12 4.85 21.68
N PRO A 116 18.51 5.02 20.40
CA PRO A 116 17.82 5.87 19.43
C PRO A 116 16.30 5.68 19.38
N GLY A 117 15.83 4.42 19.46
CA GLY A 117 14.40 4.11 19.45
C GLY A 117 13.65 4.46 20.75
N ASN A 118 14.37 4.74 21.84
CA ASN A 118 13.81 5.10 23.15
C ASN A 118 13.84 6.62 23.43
N LEU A 119 14.64 7.40 22.69
CA LEU A 119 14.75 8.87 22.82
C LEU A 119 13.47 9.60 22.38
N PRO A 120 12.92 10.60 23.09
CA PRO A 120 11.67 11.27 22.71
C PRO A 120 11.64 11.77 21.26
N GLU A 121 10.48 11.69 20.60
CA GLU A 121 10.33 12.12 19.21
C GLU A 121 10.77 13.57 19.01
N GLY A 122 11.53 13.84 17.93
CA GLY A 122 12.13 15.15 17.64
C GLY A 122 13.41 15.47 18.40
N SER A 123 13.88 14.60 19.31
CA SER A 123 15.19 14.77 19.96
C SER A 123 16.34 14.45 18.99
N PRO A 124 17.50 15.12 19.09
CA PRO A 124 18.68 14.76 18.30
C PRO A 124 19.04 13.27 18.48
N GLY A 125 19.19 12.54 17.37
CA GLY A 125 19.50 11.11 17.39
C GLY A 125 18.31 10.18 17.64
N ALA A 126 17.09 10.70 17.79
CA ALA A 126 15.90 9.86 17.93
C ALA A 126 15.55 9.18 16.60
N ASP A 127 15.35 7.86 16.62
CA ASP A 127 14.80 7.12 15.49
C ASP A 127 13.33 6.77 15.77
N GLY A 128 12.45 7.53 15.12
CA GLY A 128 11.01 7.38 15.25
C GLY A 128 10.48 6.04 14.74
N ARG A 129 11.22 5.31 13.90
CA ARG A 129 10.74 4.07 13.26
C ARG A 129 10.50 2.94 14.26
N TRP A 130 11.22 2.91 15.39
CA TRP A 130 11.04 1.92 16.47
C TRP A 130 9.75 2.08 17.27
N ARG A 131 9.19 3.29 17.28
CA ARG A 131 7.94 3.62 18.00
C ARG A 131 6.84 4.07 17.09
N SER A 132 7.15 4.22 15.80
CA SER A 132 6.17 4.15 14.75
C SER A 132 5.40 2.89 15.07
N ARG A 133 4.16 3.05 15.54
CA ARG A 133 3.17 2.03 15.25
C ARG A 133 3.27 1.97 13.75
N ALA A 134 3.89 0.91 13.23
CA ALA A 134 3.95 0.66 11.80
C ALA A 134 2.66 1.20 11.22
N ALA A 135 2.77 2.05 10.20
CA ALA A 135 1.62 2.39 9.39
C ALA A 135 0.93 1.06 9.01
N GLY A 136 -0.07 0.69 9.82
CA GLY A 136 -0.55 -0.67 10.01
C GLY A 136 0.51 -1.72 10.45
N SER A 137 0.29 -2.37 11.61
CA SER A 137 0.12 -3.84 11.48
C SER A 137 -0.87 -4.00 10.34
N LEU A 138 -0.50 -4.63 9.22
CA LEU A 138 -1.38 -4.70 8.04
C LEU A 138 -2.76 -5.09 8.53
N LYS A 139 -3.69 -4.13 8.50
CA LYS A 139 -5.01 -4.38 9.00
C LYS A 139 -5.54 -5.53 8.15
N PRO A 140 -6.09 -6.60 8.76
CA PRO A 140 -6.68 -7.65 7.96
C PRO A 140 -7.70 -7.02 7.01
N PRO A 141 -7.80 -7.51 5.76
CA PRO A 141 -8.77 -6.99 4.82
C PRO A 141 -10.18 -7.00 5.43
N LEU A 142 -10.94 -5.95 5.14
CA LEU A 142 -12.31 -5.84 5.57
C LEU A 142 -13.14 -6.95 4.92
N LYS A 143 -14.05 -7.52 5.73
CA LYS A 143 -15.04 -8.51 5.31
C LYS A 143 -16.39 -7.81 5.20
N LEU A 144 -16.83 -7.51 3.98
CA LEU A 144 -18.00 -6.69 3.73
C LEU A 144 -19.31 -7.46 3.91
N ALA A 145 -19.30 -8.80 3.76
CA ALA A 145 -20.49 -9.63 4.00
C ALA A 145 -20.96 -9.61 5.45
N GLY A 146 -20.04 -9.46 6.42
CA GLY A 146 -20.34 -9.53 7.84
C GLY A 146 -21.11 -10.82 8.23
N ALA A 147 -21.91 -10.74 9.30
CA ALA A 147 -22.74 -11.88 9.74
C ALA A 147 -24.03 -12.05 8.91
N ALA A 148 -24.47 -10.99 8.20
CA ALA A 148 -25.69 -11.00 7.42
C ALA A 148 -25.51 -11.71 6.06
N GLY A 149 -24.29 -11.71 5.53
CA GLY A 149 -24.01 -12.18 4.17
C GLY A 149 -24.31 -11.10 3.11
N ILE A 150 -23.87 -11.36 1.89
CA ILE A 150 -24.26 -10.62 0.68
C ILE A 150 -24.70 -11.68 -0.33
N TYR A 151 -25.94 -11.56 -0.82
CA TYR A 151 -26.54 -12.54 -1.74
C TYR A 151 -27.00 -11.91 -3.06
N THR A 152 -27.08 -10.58 -3.11
CA THR A 152 -27.53 -9.82 -4.28
C THR A 152 -26.56 -8.70 -4.63
N ASN A 153 -26.60 -8.23 -5.88
CA ASN A 153 -25.79 -7.09 -6.31
C ASN A 153 -26.14 -5.80 -5.53
N ALA A 154 -27.41 -5.60 -5.20
CA ALA A 154 -27.86 -4.43 -4.43
C ALA A 154 -27.24 -4.39 -3.02
N GLU A 155 -27.14 -5.54 -2.36
CA GLU A 155 -26.46 -5.66 -1.05
C GLU A 155 -24.95 -5.43 -1.19
N ALA A 156 -24.32 -5.95 -2.26
CA ALA A 156 -22.92 -5.72 -2.54
C ALA A 156 -22.62 -4.23 -2.76
N LEU A 157 -23.47 -3.53 -3.52
CA LEU A 157 -23.39 -2.08 -3.74
C LEU A 157 -23.53 -1.31 -2.43
N GLN A 158 -24.51 -1.67 -1.59
CA GLN A 158 -24.70 -1.05 -0.28
C GLN A 158 -23.48 -1.28 0.64
N ALA A 159 -22.90 -2.47 0.60
CA ALA A 159 -21.73 -2.80 1.40
C ALA A 159 -20.49 -2.02 0.94
N VAL A 160 -20.28 -1.88 -0.38
CA VAL A 160 -19.24 -1.02 -0.95
C VAL A 160 -19.44 0.43 -0.53
N GLN A 161 -20.64 0.98 -0.70
CA GLN A 161 -20.95 2.36 -0.31
C GLN A 161 -20.67 2.59 1.19
N GLY A 162 -21.17 1.70 2.05
CA GLY A 162 -20.95 1.81 3.49
C GLY A 162 -19.48 1.71 3.88
N ALA A 163 -18.69 0.87 3.20
CA ALA A 163 -17.25 0.78 3.42
C ALA A 163 -16.54 2.08 3.02
N VAL A 164 -16.86 2.62 1.84
CA VAL A 164 -16.28 3.86 1.30
C VAL A 164 -16.60 5.07 2.19
N GLU A 165 -17.81 5.14 2.76
CA GLU A 165 -18.21 6.20 3.70
C GLU A 165 -17.52 6.07 5.07
N LYS A 166 -17.35 4.84 5.55
CA LYS A 166 -16.81 4.57 6.90
C LYS A 166 -15.28 4.66 6.98
N HIS A 167 -14.58 4.37 5.90
CA HIS A 167 -13.13 4.25 5.87
C HIS A 167 -12.51 5.39 5.06
N PRO A 168 -11.84 6.38 5.72
CA PRO A 168 -11.33 7.58 5.04
C PRO A 168 -10.29 7.32 3.96
N ILE A 169 -9.53 6.23 4.07
CA ILE A 169 -8.57 5.78 3.06
C ILE A 169 -8.81 4.28 2.88
N LEU A 170 -9.40 3.91 1.75
CA LEU A 170 -9.85 2.54 1.47
C LEU A 170 -9.36 2.08 0.11
N LEU A 171 -8.68 0.92 0.08
CA LEU A 171 -8.19 0.29 -1.13
C LEU A 171 -8.97 -0.98 -1.45
N PHE A 172 -9.69 -1.00 -2.58
CA PHE A 172 -10.17 -2.25 -3.17
C PHE A 172 -9.07 -2.84 -4.05
N MET A 173 -8.63 -4.06 -3.76
CA MET A 173 -7.50 -4.69 -4.44
C MET A 173 -7.73 -6.19 -4.69
N LYS A 174 -6.94 -6.77 -5.60
CA LYS A 174 -6.86 -8.23 -5.79
C LYS A 174 -5.81 -8.81 -4.83
N GLY A 175 -6.23 -9.69 -3.93
CA GLY A 175 -5.40 -10.20 -2.84
C GLY A 175 -5.38 -9.26 -1.63
N THR A 176 -4.41 -9.43 -0.75
CA THR A 176 -4.30 -8.64 0.49
C THR A 176 -3.07 -7.74 0.43
N PRO A 177 -2.96 -6.68 1.25
CA PRO A 177 -1.73 -5.90 1.31
C PRO A 177 -0.50 -6.76 1.60
N ALA A 178 -0.64 -7.79 2.45
CA ALA A 178 0.44 -8.74 2.77
C ALA A 178 0.80 -9.64 1.58
N MET A 179 -0.21 -10.09 0.84
CA MET A 179 -0.07 -11.02 -0.29
C MET A 179 -0.90 -10.52 -1.48
N PRO A 180 -0.40 -9.52 -2.23
CA PRO A 180 -1.09 -9.02 -3.41
C PRO A 180 -1.07 -10.07 -4.52
N GLN A 181 -2.20 -10.26 -5.20
CA GLN A 181 -2.35 -11.29 -6.25
C GLN A 181 -2.37 -10.69 -7.67
N CYS A 182 -1.93 -9.44 -7.81
CA CYS A 182 -1.88 -8.73 -9.08
C CYS A 182 -0.82 -7.62 -9.01
N GLY A 183 -0.02 -7.45 -10.08
CA GLY A 183 1.05 -6.45 -10.13
C GLY A 183 0.56 -5.01 -9.89
N PHE A 184 -0.62 -4.63 -10.40
CA PHE A 184 -1.20 -3.30 -10.17
C PHE A 184 -1.59 -3.09 -8.69
N SER A 185 -2.16 -4.12 -8.05
CA SER A 185 -2.45 -4.13 -6.61
C SER A 185 -1.15 -4.00 -5.80
N ALA A 186 -0.12 -4.79 -6.16
CA ALA A 186 1.18 -4.77 -5.49
C ALA A 186 1.86 -3.40 -5.58
N ARG A 187 1.86 -2.78 -6.77
CA ARG A 187 2.40 -1.43 -7.00
C ARG A 187 1.68 -0.38 -6.14
N THR A 188 0.35 -0.43 -6.11
CA THR A 188 -0.46 0.51 -5.33
C THR A 188 -0.19 0.38 -3.83
N VAL A 189 -0.11 -0.85 -3.32
CA VAL A 189 0.24 -1.11 -1.91
C VAL A 189 1.66 -0.66 -1.60
N GLY A 190 2.62 -0.91 -2.49
CA GLY A 190 4.01 -0.46 -2.33
C GLY A 190 4.12 1.05 -2.16
N ILE A 191 3.42 1.81 -3.01
CA ILE A 191 3.34 3.27 -2.91
C ILE A 191 2.72 3.69 -1.56
N LEU A 192 1.58 3.13 -1.18
CA LEU A 192 0.92 3.49 0.09
C LEU A 192 1.79 3.17 1.32
N ARG A 193 2.58 2.10 1.24
CA ARG A 193 3.56 1.73 2.27
C ARG A 193 4.70 2.73 2.37
N GLU A 194 5.27 3.15 1.24
CA GLU A 194 6.34 4.14 1.19
C GLU A 194 5.91 5.47 1.83
N ILE A 195 4.64 5.86 1.62
CA ILE A 195 4.07 7.08 2.21
C ILE A 195 3.89 6.95 3.73
N GLY A 196 3.75 5.73 4.25
CA GLY A 196 3.64 5.47 5.69
C GLY A 196 2.32 5.92 6.31
N ILE A 197 1.23 5.96 5.54
CA ILE A 197 -0.12 6.29 6.06
C ILE A 197 -0.97 5.03 6.14
N ALA A 198 -1.63 4.85 7.27
CA ALA A 198 -2.53 3.71 7.48
C ALA A 198 -3.76 3.80 6.56
N PHE A 199 -4.08 2.69 5.91
CA PHE A 199 -5.27 2.54 5.09
C PHE A 199 -6.01 1.24 5.44
N ASP A 200 -7.30 1.19 5.11
CA ASP A 200 -8.07 -0.06 5.13
C ASP A 200 -8.10 -0.66 3.72
N SER A 201 -8.27 -1.98 3.61
CA SER A 201 -8.29 -2.68 2.32
C SER A 201 -9.42 -3.70 2.24
N VAL A 202 -9.92 -3.97 1.04
CA VAL A 202 -10.88 -5.04 0.74
C VAL A 202 -10.29 -5.92 -0.36
N ASP A 203 -10.21 -7.22 -0.10
CA ASP A 203 -9.86 -8.20 -1.14
C ASP A 203 -11.11 -8.54 -1.96
N VAL A 204 -11.13 -8.11 -3.22
CA VAL A 204 -12.27 -8.35 -4.12
C VAL A 204 -12.28 -9.77 -4.70
N MET A 205 -11.24 -10.56 -4.43
CA MET A 205 -11.11 -11.95 -4.89
C MET A 205 -11.57 -12.96 -3.84
N ASP A 206 -11.92 -12.54 -2.62
CA ASP A 206 -12.41 -13.42 -1.55
C ASP A 206 -13.95 -13.61 -1.67
N PRO A 207 -14.44 -14.73 -2.26
CA PRO A 207 -15.87 -14.95 -2.43
C PRO A 207 -16.58 -15.28 -1.12
N GLU A 208 -15.86 -15.69 -0.07
CA GLU A 208 -16.46 -16.02 1.22
C GLU A 208 -16.75 -14.75 2.02
N SER A 209 -15.78 -13.83 2.06
CA SER A 209 -15.92 -12.60 2.83
C SER A 209 -16.54 -11.44 2.04
N ASN A 210 -16.38 -11.43 0.71
CA ASN A 210 -16.71 -10.31 -0.17
C ASN A 210 -17.41 -10.74 -1.48
N PRO A 211 -18.45 -11.60 -1.46
CA PRO A 211 -19.14 -12.03 -2.68
C PRO A 211 -19.78 -10.85 -3.41
N GLY A 212 -19.60 -10.79 -4.73
CA GLY A 212 -20.17 -9.74 -5.60
C GLY A 212 -19.50 -8.35 -5.48
N VAL A 213 -18.61 -8.14 -4.51
CA VAL A 213 -17.96 -6.83 -4.26
C VAL A 213 -17.13 -6.36 -5.46
N ARG A 214 -16.47 -7.28 -6.17
CA ARG A 214 -15.64 -6.95 -7.34
C ARG A 214 -16.43 -6.23 -8.44
N ASP A 215 -17.67 -6.62 -8.68
CA ASP A 215 -18.47 -6.03 -9.74
C ASP A 215 -19.24 -4.82 -9.22
N ALA A 216 -19.75 -4.90 -7.99
CA ALA A 216 -20.40 -3.78 -7.31
C ALA A 216 -19.48 -2.55 -7.20
N VAL A 217 -18.19 -2.72 -6.87
CA VAL A 217 -17.26 -1.58 -6.78
C VAL A 217 -17.01 -0.93 -8.14
N LYS A 218 -16.96 -1.70 -9.23
CA LYS A 218 -16.81 -1.16 -10.59
C LYS A 218 -18.04 -0.38 -11.02
N GLU A 219 -19.23 -0.90 -10.70
CA GLU A 219 -20.49 -0.22 -10.97
C GLU A 219 -20.61 1.08 -10.16
N PHE A 220 -20.35 1.02 -8.86
CA PHE A 220 -20.40 2.18 -7.95
C PHE A 220 -19.46 3.31 -8.38
N SER A 221 -18.23 2.96 -8.74
CA SER A 221 -17.19 3.92 -9.14
C SER A 221 -17.27 4.37 -10.60
N LYS A 222 -18.06 3.66 -11.42
CA LYS A 222 -18.02 3.75 -12.89
C LYS A 222 -16.59 3.56 -13.42
N TRP A 223 -15.85 2.63 -12.81
CA TRP A 223 -14.45 2.37 -13.08
C TRP A 223 -14.21 0.86 -13.25
N PRO A 224 -13.77 0.37 -14.43
CA PRO A 224 -13.81 -1.07 -14.72
C PRO A 224 -12.64 -1.87 -14.13
N THR A 225 -11.54 -1.22 -13.74
CA THR A 225 -10.30 -1.90 -13.30
C THR A 225 -10.12 -1.91 -11.78
N ILE A 226 -9.25 -2.80 -11.30
CA ILE A 226 -8.84 -2.95 -9.89
C ILE A 226 -7.29 -2.94 -9.90
N PRO A 227 -6.61 -2.24 -8.98
CA PRO A 227 -7.11 -1.65 -7.73
C PRO A 227 -7.84 -0.31 -7.90
N GLN A 228 -8.64 0.06 -6.88
CA GLN A 228 -9.29 1.36 -6.77
C GLN A 228 -9.05 1.94 -5.37
N LEU A 229 -8.43 3.13 -5.30
CA LEU A 229 -8.19 3.85 -4.06
C LEU A 229 -9.26 4.91 -3.85
N PHE A 230 -9.92 4.86 -2.70
CA PHE A 230 -10.87 5.86 -2.24
C PHE A 230 -10.28 6.68 -1.11
N VAL A 231 -10.50 8.00 -1.16
CA VAL A 231 -10.11 8.95 -0.12
C VAL A 231 -11.33 9.81 0.22
N LYS A 232 -11.71 9.85 1.50
CA LYS A 232 -12.88 10.57 2.04
C LYS A 232 -14.17 10.32 1.25
N GLY A 233 -14.43 9.06 0.91
CA GLY A 233 -15.64 8.67 0.20
C GLY A 233 -15.60 8.88 -1.31
N GLN A 234 -14.53 9.47 -1.87
CA GLN A 234 -14.38 9.74 -3.29
C GLN A 234 -13.32 8.83 -3.92
N LEU A 235 -13.56 8.42 -5.16
CA LEU A 235 -12.57 7.67 -5.95
C LEU A 235 -11.40 8.61 -6.26
N LEU A 236 -10.22 8.29 -5.74
CA LEU A 236 -8.98 8.98 -6.13
C LEU A 236 -8.46 8.46 -7.46
N GLY A 237 -8.54 7.14 -7.69
CA GLY A 237 -8.20 6.53 -8.98
C GLY A 237 -7.71 5.09 -8.87
N GLY A 238 -7.31 4.53 -10.01
CA GLY A 238 -6.62 3.25 -10.10
C GLY A 238 -5.10 3.37 -9.95
N ALA A 239 -4.38 2.26 -10.18
CA ALA A 239 -2.94 2.18 -9.94
C ALA A 239 -2.09 3.27 -10.65
N ASP A 240 -2.46 3.67 -11.87
CA ASP A 240 -1.69 4.65 -12.63
C ASP A 240 -1.87 6.08 -12.12
N ILE A 241 -3.12 6.48 -11.80
CA ILE A 241 -3.38 7.78 -11.18
C ILE A 241 -2.65 7.87 -9.84
N VAL A 242 -2.72 6.81 -9.03
CA VAL A 242 -2.01 6.75 -7.74
C VAL A 242 -0.50 6.93 -7.94
N ALA A 243 0.09 6.23 -8.91
CA ALA A 243 1.53 6.35 -9.17
C ALA A 243 1.93 7.71 -9.74
N GLU A 244 1.09 8.31 -10.59
CA GLU A 244 1.33 9.67 -11.12
C GLU A 244 1.28 10.71 -9.99
N MET A 245 0.24 10.67 -9.16
CA MET A 245 0.11 11.58 -8.01
C MET A 245 1.24 11.39 -7.00
N HIS A 246 1.72 10.16 -6.81
CA HIS A 246 2.88 9.87 -5.97
C HIS A 246 4.15 10.53 -6.50
N GLY A 247 4.42 10.39 -7.81
CA GLY A 247 5.58 11.00 -8.46
C GLY A 247 5.59 12.53 -8.40
N LYS A 248 4.40 13.15 -8.26
CA LYS A 248 4.23 14.61 -8.10
C LYS A 248 4.19 15.07 -6.64
N GLY A 249 4.16 14.15 -5.66
CA GLY A 249 4.00 14.49 -4.24
C GLY A 249 2.56 14.82 -3.80
N GLU A 250 1.60 14.84 -4.73
CA GLU A 250 0.20 15.21 -4.49
C GLU A 250 -0.54 14.14 -3.67
N LEU A 251 -0.15 12.87 -3.84
CA LEU A 251 -0.76 11.75 -3.12
C LEU A 251 -0.50 11.84 -1.62
N GLN A 252 0.74 12.14 -1.23
CA GLN A 252 1.16 12.27 0.16
C GLN A 252 0.32 13.34 0.87
N GLU A 253 0.10 14.47 0.20
CA GLU A 253 -0.69 15.58 0.74
C GLU A 253 -2.16 15.18 0.91
N ALA A 254 -2.78 14.61 -0.13
CA ALA A 254 -4.17 14.16 -0.08
C ALA A 254 -4.43 13.14 1.04
N LEU A 255 -3.51 12.18 1.21
CA LEU A 255 -3.62 11.15 2.25
C LEU A 255 -3.39 11.72 3.66
N ARG A 256 -2.46 12.67 3.84
CA ARG A 256 -2.26 13.35 5.14
C ARG A 256 -3.49 14.16 5.54
N GLN A 257 -4.07 14.92 4.62
CA GLN A 257 -5.32 15.65 4.85
C GLN A 257 -6.48 14.71 5.21
N ALA A 258 -6.50 13.51 4.64
CA ALA A 258 -7.47 12.47 5.01
C ALA A 258 -7.24 11.87 6.39
N ALA A 259 -5.98 11.63 6.76
CA ALA A 259 -5.63 11.14 8.09
C ALA A 259 -5.88 12.18 9.20
N SER A 260 -5.66 13.46 8.92
CA SER A 260 -5.79 14.57 9.89
C SER A 260 -7.23 15.12 10.02
N GLY A 261 -8.17 14.70 9.18
CA GLY A 261 -9.56 15.17 9.22
C GLY A 261 -9.78 16.59 8.66
N GLU A 262 -8.77 17.22 8.07
CA GLU A 262 -8.86 18.56 7.48
C GLU A 262 -9.20 18.46 6.00
N GLY A 263 -10.32 19.05 5.57
CA GLY A 263 -10.77 19.07 4.19
C GLY A 263 -9.94 20.04 3.34
N GLY A 264 -9.15 19.51 2.40
CA GLY A 264 -8.58 20.29 1.31
C GLY A 264 -9.24 19.90 0.00
N ASP A 265 -9.76 20.90 -0.71
CA ASP A 265 -10.17 20.77 -2.10
C ASP A 265 -8.94 20.53 -2.98
N ALA A 266 -9.06 19.61 -3.94
CA ALA A 266 -8.05 19.39 -4.96
C ALA A 266 -7.83 20.69 -5.76
N ALA A 267 -6.62 21.21 -5.75
CA ALA A 267 -6.26 22.44 -6.45
C ALA A 267 -6.27 22.21 -7.98
N ASP A 268 -7.08 23.01 -8.67
CA ASP A 268 -7.17 23.15 -10.12
C ASP A 268 -5.97 23.96 -10.63
N ALA A 269 -5.09 23.31 -11.41
CA ALA A 269 -4.01 23.96 -12.11
C ALA A 269 -4.48 24.38 -13.52
N GLY A 270 -5.04 25.58 -13.63
CA GLY A 270 -5.38 26.20 -14.90
C GLY A 270 -4.13 26.64 -15.67
N ALA A 271 -3.97 26.14 -16.91
CA ALA A 271 -2.97 26.62 -17.86
C ALA A 271 -3.64 27.25 -19.09
N ALA A 272 -3.02 28.33 -19.58
CA ALA A 272 -3.55 29.29 -20.55
C ALA A 272 -3.64 28.78 -22.00
N ASP A 273 -4.50 29.43 -22.78
CA ASP A 273 -4.78 29.16 -24.19
C ASP A 273 -3.62 29.55 -25.11
N GLY A 274 -2.92 28.55 -25.65
CA GLY A 274 -2.05 28.67 -26.82
C GLY A 274 -2.55 27.77 -27.95
N GLU A 275 -2.47 28.23 -29.19
CA GLU A 275 -2.64 27.36 -30.36
C GLU A 275 -1.44 26.41 -30.46
N TYR A 276 -1.69 25.09 -30.52
CA TYR A 276 -0.66 24.05 -30.61
C TYR A 276 -0.62 23.47 -32.05
N GLU A 277 0.58 23.27 -32.61
CA GLU A 277 0.75 22.52 -33.86
C GLU A 277 0.43 21.04 -33.66
N ARG A 278 -0.55 20.51 -34.42
CA ARG A 278 -1.10 19.17 -34.25
C ARG A 278 -0.02 18.09 -34.44
N GLY A 279 0.23 17.27 -33.40
CA GLY A 279 1.10 16.09 -33.49
C GLY A 279 0.55 15.00 -34.42
N THR A 280 1.41 14.12 -34.93
CA THR A 280 1.01 13.00 -35.79
C THR A 280 0.43 11.85 -34.94
N VAL A 281 -0.86 11.54 -35.12
CA VAL A 281 -1.51 10.39 -34.49
C VAL A 281 -1.32 9.15 -35.37
N ALA A 282 -0.63 8.12 -34.84
CA ALA A 282 -0.48 6.83 -35.52
C ALA A 282 -1.59 5.87 -35.06
N LEU A 283 -2.66 5.77 -35.86
CA LEU A 283 -3.73 4.81 -35.63
C LEU A 283 -3.26 3.39 -35.96
N VAL A 284 -3.73 2.41 -35.19
CA VAL A 284 -3.51 0.98 -35.45
C VAL A 284 -4.66 0.46 -36.32
N ASP A 285 -4.33 -0.02 -37.52
CA ASP A 285 -5.25 -0.72 -38.42
C ASP A 285 -4.56 -1.99 -38.94
N ASP A 286 -4.49 -3.03 -38.10
CA ASP A 286 -3.88 -4.31 -38.43
C ASP A 286 -4.86 -5.45 -38.07
N PRO A 287 -5.37 -6.22 -39.05
CA PRO A 287 -6.30 -7.32 -38.79
C PRO A 287 -5.70 -8.44 -37.93
N ARG A 288 -4.36 -8.51 -37.80
CA ARG A 288 -3.66 -9.45 -36.90
C ARG A 288 -3.62 -8.95 -35.45
N ARG A 289 -3.96 -7.68 -35.21
CA ARG A 289 -4.06 -7.03 -33.90
C ARG A 289 -5.49 -6.54 -33.67
N PRO A 290 -6.48 -7.45 -33.61
CA PRO A 290 -7.89 -7.07 -33.63
C PRO A 290 -8.34 -6.29 -32.38
N THR A 291 -7.68 -6.45 -31.23
CA THR A 291 -8.00 -5.69 -30.02
C THR A 291 -7.37 -4.30 -30.09
N ALA A 292 -6.09 -4.19 -30.47
CA ALA A 292 -5.42 -2.89 -30.65
C ALA A 292 -6.09 -2.03 -31.74
N THR A 293 -6.54 -2.66 -32.83
CA THR A 293 -7.27 -1.97 -33.91
C THR A 293 -8.63 -1.46 -33.42
N ALA A 294 -9.36 -2.25 -32.63
CA ALA A 294 -10.62 -1.82 -32.03
C ALA A 294 -10.43 -0.65 -31.06
N LEU A 295 -9.39 -0.70 -30.21
CA LEU A 295 -9.00 0.40 -29.32
C LEU A 295 -8.71 1.67 -30.12
N SER A 296 -7.88 1.56 -31.16
CA SER A 296 -7.52 2.72 -32.00
C SER A 296 -8.75 3.38 -32.61
N ARG A 297 -9.69 2.58 -33.14
CA ARG A 297 -10.91 3.08 -33.76
C ARG A 297 -11.85 3.73 -32.75
N ALA A 298 -12.13 3.07 -31.63
CA ALA A 298 -13.02 3.60 -30.61
C ALA A 298 -12.53 4.95 -30.05
N LEU A 299 -11.21 5.09 -29.86
CA LEU A 299 -10.62 6.33 -29.37
C LEU A 299 -10.65 7.44 -30.43
N SER A 300 -10.34 7.13 -31.69
CA SER A 300 -10.38 8.12 -32.78
C SER A 300 -11.79 8.59 -33.11
N ASP A 301 -12.79 7.73 -32.93
CA ASP A 301 -14.20 8.08 -33.16
C ASP A 301 -14.74 9.00 -32.05
N ARG A 302 -14.13 8.97 -30.85
CA ARG A 302 -14.66 9.65 -29.65
C ARG A 302 -13.94 10.93 -29.25
N PHE A 303 -12.66 11.07 -29.55
CA PHE A 303 -11.82 12.17 -29.08
C PHE A 303 -11.12 12.90 -30.22
N ASP A 304 -10.89 14.21 -30.07
CA ASP A 304 -9.99 14.96 -30.94
C ASP A 304 -8.55 14.60 -30.56
N LEU A 305 -8.05 13.48 -31.10
CA LEU A 305 -6.75 12.95 -30.74
C LEU A 305 -5.64 13.89 -31.22
N TYR A 306 -4.89 14.43 -30.27
CA TYR A 306 -3.63 15.12 -30.49
C TYR A 306 -2.44 14.15 -30.45
N GLY A 307 -2.58 13.06 -29.70
CA GLY A 307 -1.60 11.97 -29.62
C GLY A 307 -2.26 10.68 -29.14
N LEU A 308 -1.85 9.54 -29.70
CA LEU A 308 -2.28 8.22 -29.26
C LEU A 308 -1.10 7.25 -29.35
N ARG A 309 -0.85 6.52 -28.26
CA ARG A 309 0.09 5.40 -28.21
C ARG A 309 -0.63 4.18 -27.65
N ILE A 310 -0.58 3.08 -28.39
CA ILE A 310 -1.12 1.78 -27.98
C ILE A 310 0.03 0.78 -27.91
N VAL A 311 0.38 0.37 -26.70
CA VAL A 311 1.35 -0.71 -26.46
C VAL A 311 0.59 -1.95 -26.05
N ASP A 312 0.91 -3.07 -26.70
CA ASP A 312 0.46 -4.40 -26.30
C ASP A 312 1.61 -5.05 -25.51
N ASP A 313 1.40 -5.18 -24.21
CA ASP A 313 2.38 -5.71 -23.24
C ASP A 313 2.11 -7.19 -22.92
N SER A 314 1.24 -7.85 -23.68
CA SER A 314 0.74 -9.20 -23.36
C SER A 314 1.83 -10.26 -23.25
N ALA A 315 2.90 -10.16 -24.06
CA ALA A 315 4.02 -11.09 -24.03
C ALA A 315 4.87 -10.97 -22.75
N ALA A 316 4.92 -9.79 -22.12
CA ALA A 316 5.66 -9.58 -20.87
C ALA A 316 4.94 -10.17 -19.65
N HIS A 317 3.66 -10.53 -19.81
CA HIS A 317 2.78 -11.05 -18.76
C HIS A 317 2.22 -12.45 -19.10
N GLU A 318 2.85 -13.17 -20.03
CA GLU A 318 2.54 -14.58 -20.34
C GLU A 318 2.77 -15.46 -19.09
N GLY A 319 1.68 -16.01 -18.52
CA GLY A 319 1.72 -16.91 -17.36
C GLY A 319 1.05 -16.39 -16.09
N ASP A 320 0.56 -15.14 -16.06
CA ASP A 320 -0.20 -14.64 -14.91
C ASP A 320 -1.56 -15.35 -14.78
N ALA A 321 -1.91 -15.78 -13.57
CA ALA A 321 -3.05 -16.66 -13.28
C ALA A 321 -4.40 -16.16 -13.84
N GLY A 322 -4.57 -14.84 -13.91
CA GLY A 322 -5.81 -14.22 -14.39
C GLY A 322 -6.03 -14.24 -15.91
N ALA A 323 -4.96 -14.37 -16.73
CA ALA A 323 -5.09 -14.45 -18.18
C ALA A 323 -5.48 -15.87 -18.65
N LEU A 324 -4.94 -16.89 -17.97
CA LEU A 324 -5.27 -18.31 -18.16
C LEU A 324 -6.73 -18.61 -17.80
N GLU A 325 -7.26 -17.97 -16.75
CA GLU A 325 -8.63 -18.18 -16.26
C GLU A 325 -9.72 -17.66 -17.24
N MET A 326 -9.39 -16.67 -18.08
CA MET A 326 -10.36 -16.04 -19.00
C MET A 326 -10.30 -16.56 -20.45
N GLY A 327 -9.37 -17.47 -20.78
CA GLY A 327 -9.23 -18.01 -22.14
C GLY A 327 -8.98 -16.94 -23.21
N LEU A 328 -8.38 -15.81 -22.82
CA LEU A 328 -8.24 -14.62 -23.66
C LEU A 328 -7.18 -14.79 -24.75
N THR A 329 -7.33 -13.99 -25.81
CA THR A 329 -6.42 -13.95 -26.97
C THR A 329 -5.01 -13.48 -26.59
N SER A 330 -4.05 -13.61 -27.52
CA SER A 330 -2.67 -13.09 -27.37
C SER A 330 -2.58 -11.60 -27.04
N GLU A 331 -3.64 -10.82 -27.27
CA GLU A 331 -3.76 -9.40 -26.91
C GLU A 331 -4.68 -9.24 -25.68
N SER A 332 -4.12 -9.10 -24.48
CA SER A 332 -4.86 -9.02 -23.22
C SER A 332 -4.36 -7.94 -22.25
N HIS A 333 -3.12 -7.48 -22.39
CA HIS A 333 -2.52 -6.42 -21.57
C HIS A 333 -2.15 -5.23 -22.45
N PHE A 334 -2.64 -4.05 -22.08
CA PHE A 334 -2.42 -2.85 -22.87
C PHE A 334 -1.99 -1.67 -22.01
N THR A 335 -1.10 -0.86 -22.58
CA THR A 335 -0.82 0.50 -22.10
C THR A 335 -1.27 1.50 -23.15
N LEU A 336 -2.14 2.42 -22.73
CA LEU A 336 -2.65 3.50 -23.56
C LEU A 336 -2.14 4.84 -23.07
N GLU A 337 -1.58 5.63 -23.98
CA GLU A 337 -1.33 7.05 -23.73
C GLU A 337 -2.12 7.89 -24.72
N ILE A 338 -2.95 8.78 -24.17
CA ILE A 338 -3.89 9.58 -24.95
C ILE A 338 -3.64 11.05 -24.64
N VAL A 339 -3.42 11.82 -25.69
CA VAL A 339 -3.35 13.28 -25.62
C VAL A 339 -4.53 13.86 -26.39
N ALA A 340 -5.42 14.59 -25.72
CA ALA A 340 -6.61 15.16 -26.35
C ALA A 340 -7.00 16.51 -25.71
N PRO A 341 -7.39 17.54 -26.49
CA PRO A 341 -7.94 18.78 -25.96
C PRO A 341 -9.23 18.55 -25.15
N ASP A 342 -9.99 17.50 -25.46
CA ASP A 342 -11.21 17.06 -24.74
C ASP A 342 -11.02 16.85 -23.23
N PHE A 343 -9.77 16.73 -22.77
CA PHE A 343 -9.41 16.54 -21.37
C PHE A 343 -9.23 17.85 -20.59
N LYS A 344 -9.30 19.01 -21.27
CA LYS A 344 -9.18 20.32 -20.62
C LYS A 344 -10.26 20.51 -19.55
N GLY A 345 -9.84 20.94 -18.36
CA GLY A 345 -10.73 21.19 -17.22
C GLY A 345 -11.31 19.94 -16.56
N LEU A 346 -10.85 18.75 -16.94
CA LEU A 346 -11.26 17.49 -16.31
C LEU A 346 -10.19 16.97 -15.36
N THR A 347 -10.62 16.40 -14.23
CA THR A 347 -9.71 15.68 -13.32
C THR A 347 -9.18 14.41 -13.99
N PRO A 348 -8.02 13.85 -13.55
CA PRO A 348 -7.50 12.59 -14.08
C PRO A 348 -8.54 11.46 -14.09
N VAL A 349 -9.32 11.33 -13.03
CA VAL A 349 -10.41 10.34 -12.92
C VAL A 349 -11.48 10.57 -13.99
N GLN A 350 -11.94 11.81 -14.16
CA GLN A 350 -12.95 12.15 -15.17
C GLN A 350 -12.47 11.88 -16.60
N ARG A 351 -11.19 12.16 -16.89
CA ARG A 351 -10.56 11.84 -18.18
C ARG A 351 -10.58 10.34 -18.44
N GLN A 352 -10.09 9.55 -17.48
CA GLN A 352 -10.06 8.09 -17.62
C GLN A 352 -11.47 7.49 -17.67
N GLN A 353 -12.44 7.98 -16.90
CA GLN A 353 -13.84 7.55 -17.00
C GLN A 353 -14.43 7.79 -18.40
N LYS A 354 -14.14 8.93 -19.03
CA LYS A 354 -14.53 9.18 -20.42
C LYS A 354 -13.91 8.18 -21.39
N VAL A 355 -12.63 7.86 -21.20
CA VAL A 355 -11.93 6.86 -22.02
C VAL A 355 -12.57 5.48 -21.81
N PHE A 356 -12.75 5.02 -20.57
CA PHE A 356 -13.38 3.72 -20.31
C PHE A 356 -14.80 3.63 -20.89
N ALA A 357 -15.60 4.69 -20.81
CA ALA A 357 -16.93 4.74 -21.43
C ALA A 357 -16.88 4.57 -22.96
N SER A 358 -15.80 5.00 -23.62
CA SER A 358 -15.60 4.79 -25.06
C SER A 358 -15.14 3.37 -25.41
N LEU A 359 -14.65 2.62 -24.42
CA LEU A 359 -14.07 1.29 -24.58
C LEU A 359 -14.98 0.17 -24.05
N GLU A 360 -16.22 0.47 -23.65
CA GLU A 360 -17.13 -0.46 -22.96
C GLU A 360 -17.25 -1.82 -23.68
N ASP A 361 -17.45 -1.81 -25.00
CA ASP A 361 -17.57 -3.03 -25.82
C ASP A 361 -16.24 -3.79 -25.99
N ILE A 362 -15.12 -3.15 -25.71
CA ILE A 362 -13.76 -3.70 -25.90
C ILE A 362 -13.21 -4.22 -24.57
N MET A 363 -13.60 -3.64 -23.43
CA MET A 363 -13.11 -4.01 -22.09
C MET A 363 -13.22 -5.51 -21.77
N PRO A 364 -14.26 -6.27 -22.18
CA PRO A 364 -14.32 -7.71 -21.94
C PRO A 364 -13.17 -8.51 -22.57
N ARG A 365 -12.46 -7.93 -23.55
CA ARG A 365 -11.33 -8.55 -24.25
C ARG A 365 -9.98 -8.22 -23.60
N ILE A 366 -9.95 -7.33 -22.61
CA ILE A 366 -8.74 -6.80 -22.00
C ILE A 366 -8.67 -7.24 -20.53
N HIS A 367 -7.60 -7.93 -20.17
CA HIS A 367 -7.35 -8.34 -18.80
C HIS A 367 -6.84 -7.18 -17.93
N ALA A 368 -5.89 -6.41 -18.49
CA ALA A 368 -5.28 -5.27 -17.81
C ALA A 368 -5.10 -4.11 -18.77
N LEU A 369 -5.46 -2.92 -18.31
CA LEU A 369 -5.34 -1.67 -19.06
C LEU A 369 -4.66 -0.63 -18.18
N SER A 370 -3.45 -0.25 -18.57
CA SER A 370 -2.77 0.94 -18.06
C SER A 370 -3.15 2.14 -18.92
N LEU A 371 -3.43 3.27 -18.28
CA LEU A 371 -3.96 4.44 -18.98
C LEU A 371 -3.32 5.74 -18.47
N VAL A 372 -2.79 6.52 -19.41
CA VAL A 372 -2.26 7.87 -19.19
C VAL A 372 -3.03 8.84 -20.08
N THR A 373 -3.59 9.90 -19.50
CA THR A 373 -4.43 10.89 -20.21
C THR A 373 -3.92 12.31 -19.97
N LYS A 374 -3.52 13.00 -21.05
CA LYS A 374 -2.98 14.37 -21.00
C LYS A 374 -3.69 15.31 -21.96
N THR A 375 -3.68 16.59 -21.65
CA THR A 375 -3.99 17.67 -22.58
C THR A 375 -2.73 18.03 -23.40
N PRO A 376 -2.87 18.67 -24.58
CA PRO A 376 -1.72 19.17 -25.33
C PRO A 376 -0.82 20.12 -24.50
N ALA A 377 -1.44 20.94 -23.64
CA ALA A 377 -0.73 21.85 -22.74
C ALA A 377 0.20 21.12 -21.75
N GLU A 378 -0.28 20.00 -21.18
CA GLU A 378 0.50 19.16 -20.23
C GLU A 378 1.63 18.37 -20.90
N VAL A 379 1.66 18.28 -22.24
CA VAL A 379 2.76 17.67 -23.00
C VAL A 379 3.80 18.70 -23.40
N ALA A 380 3.38 19.97 -23.56
CA ALA A 380 4.25 21.08 -23.93
C ALA A 380 5.01 21.70 -22.73
N ALA A 381 4.49 21.49 -21.51
CA ALA A 381 5.12 21.88 -20.24
C ALA A 381 6.12 20.81 -19.77
#